data_AF-E4NCT2-F1
#
_entry.id   AF-E4NCT2-F1
#
_cell.length_a   1.000
_cell.length_b   1.000
_cell.length_c   1.000
_cell.angle_alpha   90.00
_cell.angle_beta   90.00
_cell.angle_gamma   90.00
#
_symmetry.space_group_name_H-M   'P 1'
#
loop_
_entity.id
_entity.type
_entity.pdbx_description
1 polymer ?
#
loop_
_entity_poly.entity_id
_entity_poly.type
_entity_poly.pdbx_seq_one_letter_code
_entity_poly.pdbx_strand_id
1 'polypeptide(L)'
;MAMAAPARWAAALLAAVLLGGAATGCTGSAKTPDRTATPAGPSPSTAQPSPTDRSPHGVILSAQLALHDARRAQYTAVLAGETAGGALFWAPKTVLKYQAAPDGPTLIVLDTSAYLGGDRETGVRLGGPRWQKFSNGRIPYGDLIDRLSPVVAVAAAAAAEEPRLIGEEKLLDTTVEHYRATVTAARYAAAQTQLDPARREALEKALGAGDVVLDLWLDEHDQLVRLRRAAAEVDTVDYTEFGGSAISVQAPAEADSAPGSSPPALP
;
A
#
# COMPACT_ATOMS: atom_id res chain seq x y z
N MET A 1 -51.39 -9.78 1.82
CA MET A 1 -51.57 -10.76 0.73
C MET A 1 -51.45 -10.02 -0.59
N ALA A 2 -50.26 -10.04 -1.19
CA ALA A 2 -49.99 -9.78 -2.60
C ALA A 2 -48.50 -10.07 -2.85
N MET A 3 -48.23 -11.22 -3.47
CA MET A 3 -46.92 -11.66 -3.93
C MET A 3 -46.55 -10.88 -5.20
N ALA A 4 -45.27 -10.51 -5.34
CA ALA A 4 -44.67 -10.19 -6.64
C ALA A 4 -43.30 -10.87 -6.74
N ALA A 5 -43.11 -11.61 -7.82
CA ALA A 5 -42.06 -12.59 -8.06
C ALA A 5 -40.75 -11.97 -8.58
N PRO A 6 -39.61 -12.70 -8.48
CA PRO A 6 -38.32 -12.27 -9.01
C PRO A 6 -38.15 -12.63 -10.49
N ALA A 7 -37.59 -11.68 -11.28
CA ALA A 7 -37.19 -11.92 -12.67
C ALA A 7 -35.81 -12.60 -12.73
N ARG A 8 -35.79 -13.82 -13.25
CA ARG A 8 -34.58 -14.56 -13.63
C ARG A 8 -34.26 -14.24 -15.09
N TRP A 9 -33.01 -13.87 -15.37
CA TRP A 9 -32.48 -13.83 -16.73
C TRP A 9 -31.43 -14.92 -16.90
N ALA A 10 -31.62 -15.71 -17.96
CA ALA A 10 -30.83 -16.86 -18.33
C ALA A 10 -29.89 -16.51 -19.50
N ALA A 11 -28.73 -17.17 -19.48
CA ALA A 11 -27.98 -17.76 -20.59
C ALA A 11 -27.45 -16.87 -21.73
N ALA A 12 -26.13 -16.99 -21.95
CA ALA A 12 -25.60 -17.28 -23.29
C ALA A 12 -24.31 -18.13 -23.19
N LEU A 13 -24.35 -19.26 -23.88
CA LEU A 13 -23.27 -20.21 -24.14
C LEU A 13 -22.27 -19.63 -25.17
N LEU A 14 -20.99 -20.01 -25.05
CA LEU A 14 -20.11 -20.13 -26.21
C LEU A 14 -19.06 -21.21 -25.93
N ALA A 15 -19.12 -22.25 -26.77
CA ALA A 15 -18.16 -23.33 -26.89
C ALA A 15 -17.65 -23.37 -28.34
N ALA A 16 -16.34 -23.56 -28.53
CA ALA A 16 -15.68 -24.08 -29.74
C ALA A 16 -14.22 -24.37 -29.37
N VAL A 17 -13.74 -25.62 -29.25
CA VAL A 17 -13.37 -26.64 -30.28
C VAL A 17 -11.99 -26.40 -30.91
N LEU A 18 -11.02 -27.19 -30.40
CA LEU A 18 -9.98 -28.05 -31.04
C LEU A 18 -9.20 -27.64 -32.30
N LEU A 19 -7.90 -28.02 -32.25
CA LEU A 19 -6.96 -28.60 -33.25
C LEU A 19 -5.61 -27.88 -33.12
N GLY A 20 -4.45 -28.50 -32.94
CA GLY A 20 -3.93 -29.77 -33.44
C GLY A 20 -2.59 -29.46 -34.15
N GLY A 21 -1.48 -30.06 -33.75
CA GLY A 21 -0.19 -29.83 -34.41
C GLY A 21 0.99 -30.52 -33.73
N ALA A 22 1.24 -31.77 -34.09
CA ALA A 22 2.49 -32.48 -33.83
C ALA A 22 3.48 -32.24 -34.99
N ALA A 23 4.77 -32.09 -34.70
CA ALA A 23 5.84 -32.43 -35.64
C ALA A 23 7.13 -32.80 -34.91
N THR A 24 7.69 -33.91 -35.35
CA THR A 24 8.94 -34.57 -34.96
C THR A 24 10.17 -33.90 -35.60
N GLY A 25 11.34 -34.01 -34.96
CA GLY A 25 12.61 -33.63 -35.57
C GLY A 25 13.83 -34.07 -34.76
N CYS A 26 14.33 -35.26 -35.05
CA CYS A 26 15.57 -35.82 -34.52
C CYS A 26 16.76 -35.58 -35.47
N THR A 27 17.96 -35.59 -34.89
CA THR A 27 19.30 -35.81 -35.49
C THR A 27 20.08 -34.63 -36.10
N GLY A 28 21.37 -34.56 -35.73
CA GLY A 28 22.37 -33.81 -36.49
C GLY A 28 23.55 -33.26 -35.69
N SER A 29 24.39 -34.13 -35.11
CA SER A 29 25.74 -33.74 -34.64
C SER A 29 26.62 -33.36 -35.83
N ALA A 30 27.13 -32.13 -35.85
CA ALA A 30 28.28 -31.75 -36.66
C ALA A 30 29.18 -30.78 -35.89
N LYS A 31 30.47 -31.08 -35.97
CA LYS A 31 31.59 -30.53 -35.20
C LYS A 31 32.09 -29.23 -35.85
N THR A 32 32.29 -28.22 -34.99
CA THR A 32 33.06 -26.96 -35.02
C THR A 32 33.70 -26.48 -36.34
N PRO A 33 33.72 -25.15 -36.55
CA PRO A 33 35.00 -24.47 -36.31
C PRO A 33 34.90 -23.24 -35.42
N ASP A 34 36.00 -23.05 -34.71
CA ASP A 34 36.33 -22.02 -33.73
C ASP A 34 36.06 -20.61 -34.26
N ARG A 35 35.20 -19.86 -33.57
CA ARG A 35 35.00 -18.43 -33.78
C ARG A 35 34.93 -17.77 -32.42
N THR A 36 36.00 -17.05 -32.09
CA THR A 36 36.14 -16.21 -30.89
C THR A 36 34.94 -15.29 -30.79
N ALA A 37 34.04 -15.60 -29.85
CA ALA A 37 32.85 -14.80 -29.58
C ALA A 37 33.23 -13.67 -28.62
N THR A 38 33.16 -12.44 -29.13
CA THR A 38 33.07 -11.22 -28.33
C THR A 38 31.93 -11.35 -27.32
N PRO A 39 32.11 -11.01 -26.04
CA PRO A 39 31.01 -11.05 -25.08
C PRO A 39 29.96 -10.00 -25.47
N ALA A 40 28.77 -10.47 -25.85
CA ALA A 40 27.61 -9.61 -26.02
C ALA A 40 27.21 -9.08 -24.64
N GLY A 41 27.15 -7.75 -24.50
CA GLY A 41 26.59 -7.10 -23.32
C GLY A 41 25.13 -7.53 -23.10
N PRO A 42 24.63 -7.50 -21.85
CA PRO A 42 23.27 -7.93 -21.55
C PRO A 42 22.27 -7.04 -22.30
N SER A 43 21.43 -7.67 -23.13
CA SER A 43 20.27 -7.02 -23.73
C SER A 43 19.23 -6.74 -22.64
N PRO A 44 18.57 -5.57 -22.62
CA PRO A 44 17.46 -5.31 -21.70
C PRO A 44 16.32 -6.29 -22.01
N SER A 45 15.90 -7.04 -20.99
CA SER A 45 14.81 -8.00 -21.10
C SER A 45 13.48 -7.26 -21.24
N THR A 46 12.76 -7.51 -22.34
CA THR A 46 11.38 -7.04 -22.57
C THR A 46 10.34 -8.11 -22.20
N ALA A 47 10.73 -9.13 -21.43
CA ALA A 47 9.82 -10.20 -21.05
C ALA A 47 8.80 -9.69 -20.03
N GLN A 48 7.51 -9.86 -20.32
CA GLN A 48 6.45 -9.64 -19.34
C GLN A 48 6.68 -10.56 -18.14
N PRO A 49 6.57 -10.05 -16.89
CA PRO A 49 6.83 -10.86 -15.70
C PRO A 49 5.83 -12.03 -15.62
N SER A 50 6.34 -13.26 -15.52
CA SER A 50 5.55 -14.45 -15.20
C SER A 50 5.33 -14.53 -13.68
N PRO A 51 4.34 -15.31 -13.19
CA PRO A 51 4.10 -15.50 -11.74
C PRO A 51 5.26 -16.10 -10.94
N THR A 52 6.35 -16.47 -11.61
CA THR A 52 7.60 -17.01 -11.04
C THR A 52 8.77 -16.05 -11.19
N ASP A 53 8.53 -14.83 -11.68
CA ASP A 53 9.58 -13.82 -11.80
C ASP A 53 10.01 -13.35 -10.41
N ARG A 54 11.14 -13.86 -9.94
CA ARG A 54 11.81 -13.44 -8.70
C ARG A 54 12.81 -12.30 -8.94
N SER A 55 12.71 -11.59 -10.07
CA SER A 55 13.39 -10.30 -10.21
C SER A 55 12.88 -9.32 -9.14
N PRO A 56 13.67 -8.31 -8.75
CA PRO A 56 13.20 -7.28 -7.81
C PRO A 56 11.87 -6.64 -8.23
N HIS A 57 11.66 -6.43 -9.52
CA HIS A 57 10.41 -5.91 -10.03
C HIS A 57 9.26 -6.92 -9.88
N GLY A 58 9.49 -8.20 -10.21
CA GLY A 58 8.51 -9.26 -10.06
C GLY A 58 8.06 -9.46 -8.60
N VAL A 59 9.00 -9.41 -7.65
CA VAL A 59 8.70 -9.51 -6.22
C VAL A 59 7.90 -8.30 -5.71
N ILE A 60 8.24 -7.08 -6.14
CA ILE A 60 7.47 -5.88 -5.77
C ILE A 60 6.03 -5.94 -6.35
N LEU A 61 5.84 -6.45 -7.57
CA LEU A 61 4.50 -6.68 -8.13
C LEU A 61 3.72 -7.74 -7.32
N SER A 62 4.39 -8.81 -6.88
CA SER A 62 3.81 -9.81 -5.97
C SER A 62 3.35 -9.17 -4.66
N ALA A 63 4.18 -8.30 -4.07
CA ALA A 63 3.82 -7.54 -2.87
C ALA A 63 2.59 -6.63 -3.09
N GLN A 64 2.44 -6.01 -4.28
CA GLN A 64 1.21 -5.25 -4.60
C GLN A 64 -0.03 -6.13 -4.58
N LEU A 65 0.06 -7.35 -5.11
CA LEU A 65 -1.05 -8.31 -5.10
C LEU A 65 -1.39 -8.75 -3.67
N ALA A 66 -0.37 -9.07 -2.85
CA ALA A 66 -0.56 -9.42 -1.45
C ALA A 66 -1.29 -8.30 -0.68
N LEU A 67 -0.92 -7.03 -0.92
CA LEU A 67 -1.59 -5.87 -0.33
C LEU A 67 -3.03 -5.69 -0.84
N HIS A 68 -3.27 -5.93 -2.13
CA HIS A 68 -4.62 -5.87 -2.69
C HIS A 68 -5.57 -6.89 -2.01
N ASP A 69 -5.06 -8.07 -1.71
CA ASP A 69 -5.84 -9.14 -1.06
C ASP A 69 -6.01 -8.89 0.44
N ALA A 70 -4.97 -8.39 1.11
CA ALA A 70 -5.00 -8.09 2.55
C ALA A 70 -5.96 -6.95 2.91
N ARG A 71 -6.01 -5.88 2.10
CA ARG A 71 -6.92 -4.70 2.24
C ARG A 71 -6.77 -3.86 3.51
N ARG A 72 -6.07 -4.35 4.53
CA ARG A 72 -5.85 -3.72 5.83
C ARG A 72 -4.64 -4.32 6.53
N ALA A 73 -4.06 -3.57 7.45
CA ALA A 73 -3.00 -3.98 8.37
C ALA A 73 -3.04 -3.17 9.67
N GLN A 74 -2.42 -3.70 10.73
CA GLN A 74 -1.94 -2.88 11.85
C GLN A 74 -0.59 -2.27 11.48
N TYR A 75 -0.24 -1.17 12.12
CA TYR A 75 1.07 -0.57 11.94
C TYR A 75 1.61 0.09 13.21
N THR A 76 2.93 0.19 13.27
CA THR A 76 3.66 1.14 14.10
C THR A 76 4.57 1.97 13.20
N ALA A 77 4.59 3.28 13.41
CA ALA A 77 5.35 4.20 12.58
C ALA A 77 6.25 5.10 13.42
N VAL A 78 7.34 5.56 12.81
CA VAL A 78 8.12 6.72 13.23
C VAL A 78 7.99 7.74 12.12
N LEU A 79 7.25 8.82 12.39
CA LEU A 79 6.97 9.92 11.45
C LEU A 79 7.60 11.19 12.02
N ALA A 80 8.48 11.85 11.26
CA ALA A 80 9.18 13.06 11.72
C ALA A 80 9.88 12.92 13.11
N GLY A 81 10.26 11.70 13.50
CA GLY A 81 10.86 11.40 14.80
C GLY A 81 9.87 11.06 15.92
N GLU A 82 8.57 11.14 15.67
CA GLU A 82 7.52 10.77 16.62
C GLU A 82 7.00 9.36 16.32
N THR A 83 6.84 8.56 17.37
CA THR A 83 6.23 7.23 17.25
C THR A 83 4.72 7.35 17.13
N ALA A 84 4.08 6.50 16.34
CA ALA A 84 2.64 6.35 16.31
C ALA A 84 2.25 4.90 16.02
N GLY A 85 0.99 4.56 16.25
CA GLY A 85 0.48 3.26 15.88
C GLY A 85 -1.03 3.25 15.67
N GLY A 86 -1.50 2.15 15.08
CA GLY A 86 -2.91 1.91 14.92
C GLY A 86 -3.21 0.92 13.81
N ALA A 87 -4.23 1.21 13.02
CA ALA A 87 -4.70 0.35 11.94
C ALA A 87 -5.04 1.16 10.71
N LEU A 88 -4.75 0.62 9.54
CA LEU A 88 -5.06 1.22 8.26
C LEU A 88 -5.80 0.22 7.37
N PHE A 89 -6.89 0.67 6.76
CA PHE A 89 -7.70 -0.09 5.82
C PHE A 89 -7.73 0.75 4.54
N TRP A 90 -7.30 0.18 3.43
CA TRP A 90 -7.29 0.87 2.13
C TRP A 90 -8.41 0.39 1.21
N ALA A 91 -9.08 -0.73 1.54
CA ALA A 91 -10.24 -1.22 0.79
C ALA A 91 -11.23 -1.99 1.69
N PRO A 92 -12.54 -2.01 1.36
CA PRO A 92 -13.20 -1.24 0.29
C PRO A 92 -13.44 0.23 0.66
N LYS A 93 -13.26 0.60 1.93
CA LYS A 93 -13.33 1.98 2.42
C LYS A 93 -12.04 2.33 3.13
N THR A 94 -11.64 3.59 3.03
CA THR A 94 -10.48 4.08 3.76
C THR A 94 -10.82 4.21 5.23
N VAL A 95 -10.08 3.53 6.10
CA VAL A 95 -10.21 3.65 7.55
C VAL A 95 -8.83 3.82 8.15
N LEU A 96 -8.68 4.79 9.04
CA LEU A 96 -7.47 5.00 9.81
C LEU A 96 -7.82 5.03 11.28
N LYS A 97 -7.08 4.27 12.10
CA LYS A 97 -6.90 4.56 13.52
C LYS A 97 -5.45 4.99 13.69
N TYR A 98 -5.23 6.13 14.32
CA TYR A 98 -3.91 6.71 14.53
C TYR A 98 -3.80 7.24 15.96
N GLN A 99 -2.71 6.90 16.64
CA GLN A 99 -2.42 7.34 17.99
C GLN A 99 -0.89 7.53 18.14
N ALA A 100 -0.45 8.76 18.39
CA ALA A 100 0.97 9.09 18.54
C ALA A 100 1.54 8.75 19.94
N ALA A 101 0.69 8.80 20.98
CA ALA A 101 1.10 8.47 22.34
C ALA A 101 0.04 7.59 23.01
N PRO A 102 0.43 6.63 23.87
CA PRO A 102 -0.52 5.72 24.54
C PRO A 102 -1.68 6.43 25.27
N ASP A 103 -1.39 7.59 25.86
CA ASP A 103 -2.36 8.42 26.60
C ASP A 103 -2.81 9.67 25.83
N GLY A 104 -2.35 9.82 24.59
CA GLY A 104 -2.68 10.96 23.73
C GLY A 104 -4.03 10.81 23.01
N PRO A 105 -4.47 11.87 22.32
CA PRO A 105 -5.66 11.82 21.48
C PRO A 105 -5.52 10.75 20.40
N THR A 106 -6.61 10.04 20.15
CA THR A 106 -6.77 9.10 19.04
C THR A 106 -7.48 9.80 17.89
N LEU A 107 -6.95 9.63 16.68
CA LEU A 107 -7.65 9.93 15.44
C LEU A 107 -8.30 8.65 14.90
N ILE A 108 -9.58 8.73 14.56
CA ILE A 108 -10.31 7.72 13.79
C ILE A 108 -10.83 8.39 12.52
N VAL A 109 -10.38 7.94 11.35
CA VAL A 109 -10.97 8.30 10.05
C VAL A 109 -11.80 7.12 9.55
N LEU A 110 -13.05 7.39 9.20
CA LEU A 110 -13.98 6.46 8.58
C LEU A 110 -14.49 7.11 7.30
N ASP A 111 -13.81 6.82 6.20
CA ASP A 111 -14.10 7.35 4.87
C ASP A 111 -14.15 8.89 4.88
N THR A 112 -15.33 9.51 4.80
CA THR A 112 -15.52 10.97 4.76
C THR A 112 -15.76 11.62 6.12
N SER A 113 -15.61 10.86 7.20
CA SER A 113 -15.74 11.35 8.58
C SER A 113 -14.46 11.10 9.36
N ALA A 114 -14.10 12.02 10.26
CA ALA A 114 -13.02 11.84 11.21
C ALA A 114 -13.47 12.18 12.63
N TYR A 115 -12.87 11.52 13.61
CA TYR A 115 -13.10 11.71 15.02
C TYR A 115 -11.75 11.89 15.70
N LEU A 116 -11.57 12.99 16.42
CA LEU A 116 -10.36 13.27 17.18
C LEU A 116 -10.71 13.35 18.67
N GLY A 117 -9.94 12.66 19.51
CA GLY A 117 -10.12 12.68 20.95
C GLY A 117 -10.03 11.28 21.53
N GLY A 118 -10.99 10.91 22.38
CA GLY A 118 -10.96 9.66 23.14
C GLY A 118 -10.11 9.75 24.42
N ASP A 119 -9.31 10.80 24.56
CA ASP A 119 -8.58 11.13 25.77
C ASP A 119 -9.44 11.93 26.77
N ARG A 120 -8.96 12.02 28.02
CA ARG A 120 -9.66 12.73 29.11
C ARG A 120 -9.70 14.24 28.91
N GLU A 121 -8.65 14.81 28.35
CA GLU A 121 -8.50 16.26 28.16
C GLU A 121 -9.55 16.80 27.17
N THR A 122 -9.77 16.07 26.07
CA THR A 122 -10.81 16.35 25.09
C THR A 122 -12.19 16.32 25.73
N GLY A 123 -12.48 15.34 26.60
CA GLY A 123 -13.74 15.27 27.35
C GLY A 123 -14.01 16.50 28.21
N VAL A 124 -12.97 16.99 28.92
CA VAL A 124 -13.05 18.21 29.72
C VAL A 124 -13.27 19.44 28.84
N ARG A 125 -12.52 19.56 27.74
CA ARG A 125 -12.63 20.68 26.79
C ARG A 125 -14.02 20.79 26.16
N LEU A 126 -14.65 19.66 25.86
CA LEU A 126 -15.96 19.60 25.21
C LEU A 126 -17.14 19.62 26.20
N GLY A 127 -16.88 19.61 27.51
CA GLY A 127 -17.93 19.65 28.53
C GLY A 127 -18.75 18.37 28.63
N GLY A 128 -18.16 17.21 28.29
CA GLY A 128 -18.82 15.91 28.36
C GLY A 128 -18.38 14.94 27.26
N PRO A 129 -18.70 15.22 25.98
CA PRO A 129 -18.31 14.37 24.85
C PRO A 129 -16.80 14.20 24.75
N ARG A 130 -16.31 12.99 24.51
CA ARG A 130 -14.86 12.73 24.39
C ARG A 130 -14.33 12.81 22.97
N TRP A 131 -15.20 12.97 21.99
CA TRP A 131 -14.81 12.99 20.59
C TRP A 131 -15.29 14.25 19.89
N GLN A 132 -14.45 14.79 19.02
CA GLN A 132 -14.83 15.83 18.08
C GLN A 132 -14.94 15.22 16.68
N LYS A 133 -16.11 15.34 16.06
CA LYS A 133 -16.45 14.80 14.74
C LYS A 133 -16.28 15.85 13.64
N PHE A 134 -15.60 15.49 12.57
CA PHE A 134 -15.39 16.31 11.38
C PHE A 134 -15.90 15.57 10.15
N SER A 135 -16.64 16.25 9.28
CA SER A 135 -17.00 15.72 7.96
C SER A 135 -17.18 16.86 6.97
N ASN A 136 -16.62 16.71 5.77
CA ASN A 136 -16.68 17.71 4.71
C ASN A 136 -16.88 17.08 3.32
N GLY A 137 -17.31 15.81 3.26
CA GLY A 137 -17.51 15.06 2.02
C GLY A 137 -16.22 14.60 1.31
N ARG A 138 -15.04 14.89 1.87
CA ARG A 138 -13.74 14.36 1.44
C ARG A 138 -13.15 13.50 2.54
N ILE A 139 -12.17 12.66 2.21
CA ILE A 139 -11.42 11.89 3.20
C ILE A 139 -10.54 12.86 4.00
N PRO A 140 -10.80 13.07 5.30
CA PRO A 140 -9.94 13.90 6.13
C PRO A 140 -8.58 13.22 6.34
N TYR A 141 -7.52 14.01 6.56
CA TYR A 141 -6.16 13.49 6.79
C TYR A 141 -5.63 12.60 5.64
N GLY A 142 -6.00 12.93 4.39
CA GLY A 142 -5.54 12.20 3.20
C GLY A 142 -4.02 12.09 3.11
N ASP A 143 -3.29 13.16 3.45
CA ASP A 143 -1.83 13.19 3.41
C ASP A 143 -1.22 12.16 4.39
N LEU A 144 -1.73 12.09 5.63
CA LEU A 144 -1.30 11.10 6.62
C LEU A 144 -1.61 9.67 6.17
N ILE A 145 -2.79 9.47 5.57
CA ILE A 145 -3.17 8.16 5.01
C ILE A 145 -2.23 7.75 3.89
N ASP A 146 -1.86 8.65 2.98
CA ASP A 146 -0.95 8.37 1.87
C ASP A 146 0.49 8.16 2.35
N ARG A 147 0.88 8.87 3.42
CA ARG A 147 2.16 8.70 4.13
C ARG A 147 2.27 7.32 4.81
N LEU A 148 1.20 6.82 5.40
CA LEU A 148 1.15 5.52 6.08
C LEU A 148 0.81 4.34 5.16
N SER A 149 0.36 4.58 3.94
CA SER A 149 -0.17 3.52 3.08
C SER A 149 0.93 2.65 2.46
N PRO A 150 0.92 1.32 2.70
CA PRO A 150 1.84 0.41 2.03
C PRO A 150 1.52 0.34 0.53
N VAL A 151 0.25 0.45 0.14
CA VAL A 151 -0.17 0.41 -1.27
C VAL A 151 0.44 1.55 -2.07
N VAL A 152 0.46 2.76 -1.50
CA VAL A 152 1.03 3.95 -2.16
C VAL A 152 2.54 3.76 -2.38
N ALA A 153 3.25 3.30 -1.35
CA ALA A 153 4.69 3.08 -1.44
C ALA A 153 5.08 1.94 -2.40
N VAL A 154 4.41 0.79 -2.32
CA VAL A 154 4.71 -0.34 -3.21
C VAL A 154 4.32 -0.02 -4.66
N ALA A 155 3.25 0.74 -4.91
CA ALA A 155 2.93 1.22 -6.26
C ALA A 155 3.99 2.14 -6.85
N ALA A 156 4.56 3.04 -6.04
CA ALA A 156 5.67 3.85 -6.49
C ALA A 156 6.94 3.01 -6.73
N ALA A 157 7.22 2.03 -5.87
CA ALA A 157 8.36 1.13 -6.04
C ALA A 157 8.23 0.26 -7.31
N ALA A 158 7.01 -0.21 -7.61
CA ALA A 158 6.71 -0.95 -8.84
C ALA A 158 6.84 -0.08 -10.10
N ALA A 159 6.66 1.23 -9.99
CA ALA A 159 6.85 2.18 -11.09
C ALA A 159 8.31 2.65 -11.24
N ALA A 160 9.21 2.22 -10.36
CA ALA A 160 10.63 2.55 -10.43
C ALA A 160 11.29 1.84 -11.61
N GLU A 161 12.26 2.50 -12.26
CA GLU A 161 12.95 1.93 -13.43
C GLU A 161 13.83 0.74 -13.05
N GLU A 162 14.49 0.82 -11.90
CA GLU A 162 15.45 -0.19 -11.44
C GLU A 162 15.31 -0.45 -9.93
N PRO A 163 14.26 -1.16 -9.48
CA PRO A 163 14.26 -1.70 -8.13
C PRO A 163 15.38 -2.73 -7.98
N ARG A 164 16.01 -2.78 -6.80
CA ARG A 164 17.17 -3.63 -6.51
C ARG A 164 16.96 -4.42 -5.24
N LEU A 165 17.33 -5.70 -5.25
CA LEU A 165 17.55 -6.47 -4.03
C LEU A 165 18.88 -6.01 -3.41
N ILE A 166 18.83 -5.57 -2.15
CA ILE A 166 19.99 -5.17 -1.36
C ILE A 166 20.60 -6.39 -0.65
N GLY A 167 19.75 -7.26 -0.12
CA GLY A 167 20.16 -8.51 0.53
C GLY A 167 19.09 -9.08 1.46
N GLU A 168 19.44 -10.16 2.14
CA GLU A 168 18.61 -10.75 3.20
C GLU A 168 19.00 -10.15 4.56
N GLU A 169 18.00 -9.89 5.40
CA GLU A 169 18.17 -9.35 6.75
C GLU A 169 17.32 -10.13 7.76
N LYS A 170 17.68 -10.02 9.04
CA LYS A 170 16.83 -10.48 10.14
C LYS A 170 16.14 -9.29 10.79
N LEU A 171 14.82 -9.26 10.74
CA LEU A 171 13.99 -8.35 11.51
C LEU A 171 13.29 -9.13 12.62
N LEU A 172 13.74 -8.93 13.85
CA LEU A 172 13.34 -9.74 15.00
C LEU A 172 13.58 -11.23 14.71
N ASP A 173 12.54 -12.05 14.70
CA ASP A 173 12.59 -13.49 14.44
C ASP A 173 12.23 -13.86 13.00
N THR A 174 12.04 -12.87 12.12
CA THR A 174 11.66 -13.07 10.71
C THR A 174 12.83 -12.75 9.79
N THR A 175 13.16 -13.69 8.90
CA THR A 175 14.06 -13.43 7.76
C THR A 175 13.29 -12.67 6.68
N VAL A 176 13.88 -11.59 6.18
CA VAL A 176 13.28 -10.72 5.17
C VAL A 176 14.26 -10.42 4.05
N GLU A 177 13.73 -10.15 2.87
CA GLU A 177 14.49 -9.60 1.75
C GLU A 177 14.33 -8.07 1.72
N HIS A 178 15.45 -7.34 1.70
CA HIS A 178 15.47 -5.89 1.61
C HIS A 178 15.59 -5.44 0.15
N TYR A 179 14.57 -4.74 -0.33
CA TYR A 179 14.53 -4.11 -1.64
C TYR A 179 14.66 -2.59 -1.53
N ARG A 180 15.32 -1.99 -2.52
CA ARG A 180 15.39 -0.53 -2.67
C ARG A 180 14.86 -0.09 -4.03
N ALA A 181 14.03 0.93 -4.02
CA ALA A 181 13.59 1.66 -5.21
C ALA A 181 13.87 3.15 -5.03
N THR A 182 14.24 3.83 -6.12
CA THR A 182 14.41 5.30 -6.14
C THR A 182 13.52 5.86 -7.25
N VAL A 183 12.71 6.85 -6.92
CA VAL A 183 11.83 7.55 -7.86
C VAL A 183 11.86 9.04 -7.56
N THR A 184 11.54 9.89 -8.53
CA THR A 184 11.32 11.32 -8.23
C THR A 184 9.98 11.52 -7.51
N ALA A 185 9.82 12.60 -6.76
CA ALA A 185 8.53 12.96 -6.14
C ALA A 185 7.37 12.98 -7.16
N ALA A 186 7.61 13.54 -8.35
CA ALA A 186 6.63 13.59 -9.44
C ALA A 186 6.23 12.18 -9.92
N ARG A 187 7.19 11.25 -10.09
CA ARG A 187 6.88 9.86 -10.47
C ARG A 187 6.19 9.10 -9.36
N TYR A 188 6.57 9.34 -8.10
CA TYR A 188 5.91 8.78 -6.94
C TYR A 188 4.42 9.16 -6.93
N ALA A 189 4.11 10.45 -7.09
CA ALA A 189 2.74 10.95 -7.14
C ALA A 189 1.98 10.47 -8.39
N ALA A 190 2.62 10.44 -9.56
CA ALA A 190 2.02 9.96 -10.80
C ALA A 190 1.64 8.48 -10.76
N ALA A 191 2.38 7.65 -10.01
CA ALA A 191 2.04 6.23 -9.79
C ALA A 191 0.69 6.04 -9.06
N GLN A 192 0.21 7.06 -8.36
CA GLN A 192 -1.01 7.01 -7.55
C GLN A 192 -2.27 7.31 -8.38
N THR A 193 -2.53 6.47 -9.38
CA THR A 193 -3.65 6.64 -10.32
C THR A 193 -5.04 6.62 -9.66
N GLN A 194 -5.14 6.06 -8.46
CA GLN A 194 -6.35 6.06 -7.63
C GLN A 194 -6.66 7.40 -6.96
N LEU A 195 -5.67 8.30 -6.85
CA LEU A 195 -5.84 9.61 -6.21
C LEU A 195 -6.33 10.63 -7.25
N ASP A 196 -7.20 11.53 -6.82
CA ASP A 196 -7.60 12.66 -7.66
C ASP A 196 -6.41 13.61 -7.92
N PRO A 197 -6.47 14.45 -8.98
CA PRO A 197 -5.35 15.31 -9.36
C PRO A 197 -4.86 16.24 -8.24
N ALA A 198 -5.77 16.80 -7.44
CA ALA A 198 -5.40 17.73 -6.37
C ALA A 198 -4.67 17.01 -5.24
N ARG A 199 -5.10 15.78 -4.92
CA ARG A 199 -4.42 14.94 -3.92
C ARG A 199 -3.04 14.45 -4.40
N ARG A 200 -2.88 14.16 -5.69
CA ARG A 200 -1.56 13.85 -6.27
C ARG A 200 -0.59 15.04 -6.21
N GLU A 201 -1.06 16.24 -6.52
CA GLU A 201 -0.25 17.47 -6.42
C GLU A 201 0.16 17.74 -4.96
N ALA A 202 -0.77 17.55 -4.01
CA ALA A 202 -0.48 17.67 -2.58
C ALA A 202 0.58 16.65 -2.13
N LEU A 203 0.46 15.39 -2.56
CA LEU A 203 1.43 14.34 -2.28
C LEU A 203 2.82 14.66 -2.85
N GLU A 204 2.90 15.09 -4.11
CA GLU A 204 4.17 15.51 -4.73
C GLU A 204 4.82 16.64 -3.92
N LYS A 205 4.04 17.66 -3.55
CA LYS A 205 4.53 18.78 -2.75
C LYS A 205 5.02 18.34 -1.37
N ALA A 206 4.31 17.43 -0.71
CA ALA A 206 4.65 16.93 0.61
C ALA A 206 5.96 16.12 0.61
N LEU A 207 6.25 15.40 -0.47
CA LEU A 207 7.51 14.65 -0.63
C LEU A 207 8.72 15.58 -0.81
N GLY A 208 8.48 16.83 -1.23
CA GLY A 208 9.52 17.83 -1.48
C GLY A 208 10.25 17.63 -2.81
N ALA A 209 11.24 18.48 -3.06
CA ALA A 209 12.04 18.39 -4.27
C ALA A 209 13.07 17.25 -4.17
N GLY A 210 13.22 16.50 -5.25
CA GLY A 210 14.26 15.49 -5.41
C GLY A 210 13.75 14.06 -5.45
N ASP A 211 14.62 13.15 -5.05
CA ASP A 211 14.38 11.71 -5.07
C ASP A 211 13.71 11.25 -3.78
N VAL A 212 12.78 10.32 -3.94
CA VAL A 212 12.15 9.53 -2.90
C VAL A 212 12.79 8.15 -2.94
N VAL A 213 13.52 7.80 -1.88
CA VAL A 213 14.13 6.48 -1.72
C VAL A 213 13.21 5.63 -0.85
N LEU A 214 12.81 4.48 -1.39
CA LEU A 214 11.97 3.50 -0.72
C LEU A 214 12.82 2.27 -0.41
N ASP A 215 12.92 1.94 0.87
CA ASP A 215 13.44 0.68 1.35
C ASP A 215 12.23 -0.17 1.80
N LEU A 216 12.12 -1.37 1.24
CA LEU A 216 11.01 -2.30 1.46
C LEU A 216 11.59 -3.62 2.00
N TRP A 217 11.11 -4.06 3.16
CA TRP A 217 11.46 -5.39 3.68
C TRP A 217 10.26 -6.30 3.52
N LEU A 218 10.45 -7.35 2.73
CA LEU A 218 9.42 -8.33 2.38
C LEU A 218 9.75 -9.65 3.08
N ASP A 219 8.75 -10.32 3.63
CA ASP A 219 8.92 -11.67 4.17
C ASP A 219 8.92 -12.74 3.07
N GLU A 220 9.00 -14.02 3.45
CA GLU A 220 9.01 -15.16 2.52
C GLU A 220 7.73 -15.30 1.66
N HIS A 221 6.67 -14.56 2.01
CA HIS A 221 5.39 -14.51 1.29
C HIS A 221 5.25 -13.24 0.44
N ASP A 222 6.35 -12.50 0.23
CA ASP A 222 6.38 -11.18 -0.41
C ASP A 222 5.51 -10.13 0.30
N GLN A 223 5.21 -10.32 1.59
CA GLN A 223 4.42 -9.37 2.37
C GLN A 223 5.31 -8.27 2.94
N LEU A 224 4.93 -7.00 2.75
CA LEU A 224 5.67 -5.85 3.27
C LEU A 224 5.56 -5.76 4.79
N VAL A 225 6.63 -6.09 5.51
CA VAL A 225 6.66 -6.02 6.98
C VAL A 225 7.28 -4.73 7.50
N ARG A 226 8.14 -4.08 6.71
CA ARG A 226 8.69 -2.75 7.02
C ARG A 226 8.83 -1.92 5.75
N LEU A 227 8.48 -0.65 5.86
CA LEU A 227 8.73 0.40 4.88
C LEU A 227 9.61 1.45 5.53
N ARG A 228 10.67 1.87 4.84
CA ARG A 228 11.33 3.15 5.13
C ARG A 228 11.30 4.01 3.89
N ARG A 229 10.88 5.27 4.07
CA ARG A 229 10.75 6.26 3.01
C ARG A 229 11.64 7.44 3.36
N ALA A 230 12.62 7.74 2.53
CA ALA A 230 13.43 8.94 2.66
C ALA A 230 13.09 9.92 1.53
N ALA A 231 12.52 11.06 1.89
CA ALA A 231 12.18 12.17 1.01
C ALA A 231 12.57 13.49 1.73
N ALA A 232 11.72 14.51 1.71
CA ALA A 232 11.86 15.68 2.59
C ALA A 232 12.01 15.30 4.08
N GLU A 233 11.29 14.25 4.49
CA GLU A 233 11.40 13.62 5.80
C GLU A 233 11.71 12.13 5.67
N VAL A 234 12.18 11.52 6.76
CA VAL A 234 12.43 10.08 6.81
C VAL A 234 11.41 9.41 7.71
N ASP A 235 10.62 8.53 7.11
CA ASP A 235 9.60 7.75 7.79
C ASP A 235 10.00 6.29 7.85
N THR A 236 9.60 5.62 8.92
CA THR A 236 9.62 4.16 9.00
C THR A 236 8.26 3.66 9.46
N VAL A 237 7.71 2.64 8.80
CA VAL A 237 6.43 2.04 9.14
C VAL A 237 6.60 0.52 9.14
N ASP A 238 6.31 -0.09 10.28
CA ASP A 238 6.22 -1.54 10.45
C ASP A 238 4.77 -1.96 10.34
N TYR A 239 4.51 -3.03 9.60
CA TYR A 239 3.16 -3.55 9.38
C TYR A 239 3.01 -4.98 9.92
N THR A 240 1.86 -5.24 10.51
CA THR A 240 1.50 -6.55 11.06
C THR A 240 0.02 -6.84 10.80
N GLU A 241 -0.42 -8.08 11.07
CA GLU A 241 -1.84 -8.46 11.07
C GLU A 241 -2.56 -8.22 9.73
N PHE A 242 -1.86 -8.40 8.60
CA PHE A 242 -2.44 -8.23 7.27
C PHE A 242 -3.70 -9.06 7.07
N GLY A 243 -4.78 -8.44 6.60
CA GLY A 243 -6.06 -9.10 6.38
C GLY A 243 -6.77 -9.60 7.65
N GLY A 244 -6.17 -9.46 8.83
CA GLY A 244 -6.66 -10.02 10.09
C GLY A 244 -8.09 -9.60 10.41
N SER A 245 -8.96 -10.58 10.68
CA SER A 245 -10.38 -10.35 11.01
C SER A 245 -10.59 -9.67 12.36
N ALA A 246 -9.59 -9.74 13.24
CA ALA A 246 -9.60 -9.08 14.54
C ALA A 246 -9.40 -7.55 14.43
N ILE A 247 -8.91 -7.04 13.29
CA ILE A 247 -8.75 -5.60 13.09
C ILE A 247 -10.12 -4.98 12.80
N SER A 248 -10.65 -4.25 13.78
CA SER A 248 -11.89 -3.50 13.66
C SER A 248 -11.70 -2.10 14.22
N VAL A 249 -12.22 -1.11 13.48
CA VAL A 249 -12.27 0.28 13.90
C VAL A 249 -13.71 0.74 13.75
N GLN A 250 -14.28 1.25 14.84
CA GLN A 250 -15.67 1.67 14.90
C GLN A 250 -15.75 3.17 15.17
N ALA A 251 -16.82 3.79 14.69
CA ALA A 251 -17.13 5.16 15.07
C ALA A 251 -17.37 5.23 16.58
N PRO A 252 -16.95 6.31 17.24
CA PRO A 252 -17.44 6.62 18.58
C PRO A 252 -18.95 6.71 18.61
N ALA A 253 -19.54 6.51 19.79
CA ALA A 253 -20.97 6.72 19.97
C ALA A 253 -21.34 8.18 19.64
N GLU A 254 -22.45 8.39 18.93
CA GLU A 254 -22.90 9.74 18.57
C GLU A 254 -23.16 10.61 19.84
N ALA A 255 -23.63 9.99 20.93
CA ALA A 255 -23.81 10.68 22.22
C ALA A 255 -22.49 11.09 22.90
N ASP A 256 -21.36 10.49 22.51
CA ASP A 256 -20.00 10.81 22.99
C ASP A 256 -19.24 11.69 22.00
N SER A 257 -19.92 12.23 20.99
CA SER A 257 -19.35 13.04 19.91
C SER A 257 -19.95 14.44 19.84
N ALA A 258 -19.11 15.46 19.67
CA ALA A 258 -19.50 16.83 19.41
C ALA A 258 -19.06 17.26 17.99
N PRO A 259 -19.78 18.16 17.31
CA PRO A 259 -19.37 18.66 16.00
C PRO A 259 -18.09 19.51 16.09
N GLY A 260 -17.20 19.35 15.11
CA GLY A 260 -16.03 20.18 14.88
C GLY A 260 -16.13 21.01 13.61
N SER A 261 -15.52 22.20 13.59
CA SER A 261 -15.55 23.13 12.45
C SER A 261 -14.51 22.81 11.38
N SER A 262 -13.31 22.37 11.78
CA SER A 262 -12.24 21.94 10.87
C SER A 262 -11.26 21.00 11.58
N PRO A 263 -10.81 19.91 10.92
CA PRO A 263 -9.82 19.03 11.50
C PRO A 263 -8.49 19.78 11.69
N PRO A 264 -7.83 19.67 12.86
CA PRO A 264 -6.49 20.21 13.04
C PRO A 264 -5.47 19.46 12.16
N ALA A 265 -4.33 20.08 11.88
CA ALA A 265 -3.21 19.36 11.29
C ALA A 265 -2.65 18.33 12.28
N LEU A 266 -2.15 17.21 11.76
CA LEU A 266 -1.34 16.25 12.50
C LEU A 266 0.11 16.31 11.98
N PRO A 267 1.10 15.95 12.81
CA PRO A 267 2.48 15.80 12.37
C PRO A 267 2.63 14.75 11.25
#